data_AF-A0A2D4JI63-F1
#
_entry.id   AF-A0A2D4JI63-F1
#
_cell.length_a   1.000
_cell.length_b   1.000
_cell.length_c   1.000
_cell.angle_alpha   90.00
_cell.angle_beta   90.00
_cell.angle_gamma   90.00
#
_symmetry.space_group_name_H-M   'P 1'
#
loop_
_entity.id
_entity.type
_entity.pdbx_description
1 polymer ?
#
loop_
_entity_poly.entity_id
_entity_poly.type
_entity_poly.pdbx_seq_one_letter_code
_entity_poly.pdbx_strand_id
1 'polypeptide(L)'
;STWGEIQLMVVMAAAATADSLWEDRDVRFDISSQQMKMRPGEVLIDCLEPIEDTKGNNGEKGRLLVTNLRIIWHSVVLPRVNLSVGYNCFVNTTTRTANSKLRGQTEALYILTKCNNTRFEFIFTNVIPGSPRLFASVISVHRAYETSKMYRELKLRSALIQNKQLRLLPKEQVYNKINGVWNLSSDQGNLGTFFITNVRVVWHANMNDSFNVSIPYLQIRSIKIRDSKFGLALVIESSQATGGYVLGFKIDPVEKLEEIAKEINSLHKVFSVSPIFGVDYEMEEKPQQLEDLTVEQIEEDVEIEANEPTDAFVAYFADGNKQQDREPVFSEELGLAIEKLKDGFTLQGLWEVMG
;
A
#
# COMPACT_ATOMS: atom_id res chain seq x y z
N SER A 1 37.59 15.80 -8.00
CA SER A 1 37.18 14.54 -7.34
C SER A 1 35.71 14.53 -6.94
N THR A 2 35.03 15.67 -6.81
CA THR A 2 33.62 15.78 -6.35
C THR A 2 32.55 15.48 -7.40
N TRP A 3 32.88 15.48 -8.70
CA TRP A 3 31.93 15.12 -9.77
C TRP A 3 31.76 13.61 -9.97
N GLY A 4 32.75 12.81 -9.56
CA GLY A 4 32.70 11.34 -9.65
C GLY A 4 31.84 10.70 -8.54
N GLU A 5 31.78 11.32 -7.36
CA GLU A 5 31.00 10.81 -6.22
C GLU A 5 29.49 11.05 -6.40
N ILE A 6 29.09 12.16 -7.03
CA ILE A 6 27.68 12.42 -7.37
C ILE A 6 27.19 11.41 -8.41
N GLN A 7 28.03 11.05 -9.38
CA GLN A 7 27.68 10.08 -10.41
C GLN A 7 27.65 8.64 -9.86
N LEU A 8 28.46 8.31 -8.84
CA LEU A 8 28.38 7.03 -8.13
C LEU A 8 27.15 6.93 -7.21
N MET A 9 26.74 8.03 -6.54
CA MET A 9 25.52 8.04 -5.72
C MET A 9 24.25 7.87 -6.56
N VAL A 10 24.22 8.40 -7.78
CA VAL A 10 23.10 8.21 -8.72
C VAL A 10 23.01 6.77 -9.25
N VAL A 11 24.09 5.99 -9.17
CA VAL A 11 24.14 4.60 -9.69
C VAL A 11 23.79 3.54 -8.63
N MET A 12 23.68 3.89 -7.35
CA MET A 12 23.38 2.95 -6.25
C MET A 12 22.05 3.20 -5.52
N ALA A 13 21.29 4.23 -5.88
CA ALA A 13 19.89 4.29 -5.48
C ALA A 13 19.14 3.21 -6.26
N ALA A 14 18.84 2.07 -5.61
CA ALA A 14 17.98 1.06 -6.19
C ALA A 14 16.74 1.77 -6.74
N ALA A 15 16.55 1.71 -8.07
CA ALA A 15 15.41 2.35 -8.71
C ALA A 15 14.16 1.97 -7.94
N ALA A 16 13.37 2.95 -7.53
CA ALA A 16 12.15 2.74 -6.77
C ALA A 16 11.12 1.99 -7.63
N THR A 17 11.28 0.68 -7.67
CA THR A 17 10.42 -0.27 -8.38
C THR A 17 9.48 -0.90 -7.36
N ALA A 18 8.27 -1.24 -7.80
CA ALA A 18 7.29 -1.95 -6.98
C ALA A 18 7.83 -3.26 -6.38
N ASP A 19 8.82 -3.90 -7.03
CA ASP A 19 9.46 -5.13 -6.52
C ASP A 19 10.36 -4.88 -5.30
N SER A 20 10.81 -3.64 -5.10
CA SER A 20 11.70 -3.23 -3.99
C SER A 20 11.00 -2.41 -2.90
N LEU A 21 9.78 -1.93 -3.19
CA LEU A 21 8.96 -1.15 -2.27
C LEU A 21 8.20 -2.08 -1.33
N TRP A 22 8.62 -2.08 -0.07
CA TRP A 22 8.01 -2.87 0.99
C TRP A 22 7.31 -2.00 2.03
N GLU A 23 7.70 -0.72 2.13
CA GLU A 23 7.30 0.17 3.22
C GLU A 23 5.79 0.31 3.36
N ASP A 24 5.04 0.35 2.25
CA ASP A 24 3.57 0.39 2.26
C ASP A 24 2.91 -1.00 2.19
N ARG A 25 3.67 -2.08 1.98
CA ARG A 25 3.14 -3.43 1.67
C ARG A 25 3.38 -4.49 2.73
N ASP A 26 4.30 -4.23 3.65
CA ASP A 26 4.63 -5.17 4.71
C ASP A 26 4.35 -4.57 6.10
N VAL A 27 4.23 -5.49 7.06
CA VAL A 27 4.35 -5.24 8.49
C VAL A 27 5.68 -5.80 8.96
N ARG A 28 6.51 -4.99 9.61
CA ARG A 28 7.82 -5.41 10.13
C ARG A 28 8.04 -4.92 11.55
N PHE A 29 8.72 -5.76 12.34
CA PHE A 29 9.11 -5.49 13.72
C PHE A 29 10.63 -5.36 13.80
N ASP A 30 11.10 -4.60 14.78
CA ASP A 30 12.52 -4.37 15.09
C ASP A 30 13.35 -4.03 13.85
N ILE A 31 12.81 -3.14 13.00
CA ILE A 31 13.48 -2.71 11.78
C ILE A 31 14.75 -1.92 12.11
N SER A 32 15.75 -2.06 11.24
CA SER A 32 17.02 -1.36 11.41
C SER A 32 16.86 0.16 11.32
N SER A 33 17.80 0.91 11.91
CA SER A 33 17.81 2.38 11.79
C SER A 33 17.90 2.88 10.35
N GLN A 34 18.43 2.07 9.43
CA GLN A 34 18.46 2.41 8.01
C GLN A 34 17.08 2.25 7.35
N GLN A 35 16.29 1.25 7.76
CA GLN A 35 14.92 1.02 7.28
C GLN A 35 13.90 1.99 7.88
N MET A 36 14.19 2.57 9.05
CA MET A 36 13.38 3.63 9.65
C MET A 36 13.52 4.98 8.93
N LYS A 37 14.59 5.19 8.15
CA LYS A 37 14.74 6.41 7.36
C LYS A 37 13.69 6.43 6.26
N MET A 38 13.21 7.64 5.96
CA MET A 38 12.31 7.86 4.84
C MET A 38 13.01 7.48 3.54
N ARG A 39 12.38 6.61 2.76
CA ARG A 39 12.85 6.28 1.41
C ARG A 39 12.63 7.48 0.46
N PRO A 40 13.25 7.49 -0.73
CA PRO A 40 12.90 8.48 -1.75
C PRO A 40 11.40 8.44 -2.07
N GLY A 41 10.78 9.63 -2.09
CA GLY A 41 9.32 9.82 -2.24
C GLY A 41 8.51 9.63 -0.95
N GLU A 42 9.08 9.04 0.11
CA GLU A 42 8.44 8.99 1.42
C GLU A 42 8.69 10.29 2.17
N VAL A 43 7.63 10.83 2.78
CA VAL A 43 7.70 12.07 3.56
C VAL A 43 7.06 11.85 4.92
N LEU A 44 7.65 12.45 5.95
CA LEU A 44 7.05 12.52 7.27
C LEU A 44 5.91 13.54 7.24
N ILE A 45 4.72 13.11 7.60
CA ILE A 45 3.51 13.93 7.66
C ILE A 45 3.29 14.43 9.09
N ASP A 46 3.39 13.53 10.07
CA ASP A 46 3.16 13.87 11.47
C ASP A 46 4.09 13.09 12.40
N CYS A 47 4.37 13.68 13.56
CA CYS A 47 5.15 13.09 14.63
C CYS A 47 4.39 13.27 15.94
N LEU A 48 3.96 12.14 16.50
CA LEU A 48 3.11 12.08 17.67
C LEU A 48 3.92 11.52 18.84
N GLU A 49 3.99 12.29 19.92
CA GLU A 49 4.66 11.89 21.16
C GLU A 49 3.98 12.54 22.37
N PRO A 50 3.83 11.82 23.50
CA PRO A 50 4.18 10.43 23.72
C PRO A 50 3.03 9.48 23.30
N ILE A 51 3.35 8.48 22.48
CA ILE A 51 2.42 7.40 22.10
C ILE A 51 2.91 6.07 22.67
N GLU A 52 2.04 5.40 23.42
CA GLU A 52 2.28 4.07 23.97
C GLU A 52 1.77 3.00 23.00
N ASP A 53 2.54 1.94 22.80
CA ASP A 53 2.07 0.72 22.17
C ASP A 53 1.48 -0.20 23.26
N THR A 54 0.16 -0.15 23.40
CA THR A 54 -0.57 -0.83 24.47
C THR A 54 -0.67 -2.34 24.23
N LYS A 55 -0.53 -2.81 22.99
CA LYS A 55 -0.61 -4.24 22.67
C LYS A 55 0.71 -4.94 22.99
N GLY A 56 1.81 -4.49 22.39
CA GLY A 56 3.09 -5.20 22.48
C GLY A 56 4.04 -4.69 23.57
N ASN A 57 3.99 -3.40 23.90
CA ASN A 57 4.96 -2.75 24.78
C ASN A 57 4.26 -1.90 25.86
N ASN A 58 3.23 -2.46 26.50
CA ASN A 58 2.40 -1.76 27.47
C ASN A 58 3.24 -1.23 28.66
N GLY A 59 3.15 0.06 28.95
CA GLY A 59 3.98 0.78 29.92
C GLY A 59 5.18 1.51 29.32
N GLU A 60 5.50 1.33 28.04
CA GLU A 60 6.60 2.04 27.38
C GLU A 60 6.12 3.25 26.57
N LYS A 61 6.79 4.39 26.78
CA LYS A 61 6.57 5.59 25.95
C LYS A 61 7.34 5.45 24.65
N GLY A 62 6.64 5.60 23.54
CA GLY A 62 7.20 5.67 22.21
C GLY A 62 6.86 6.97 21.49
N ARG A 63 7.35 7.03 20.26
CA ARG A 63 7.04 8.04 19.27
C ARG A 63 6.41 7.35 18.07
N LEU A 64 5.28 7.88 17.60
CA LEU A 64 4.62 7.42 16.39
C LEU A 64 4.86 8.43 15.26
N LEU A 65 5.52 7.96 14.20
CA LEU A 65 5.75 8.70 12.98
C LEU A 65 4.70 8.29 11.96
N VAL A 66 3.95 9.26 11.44
CA VAL A 66 2.98 9.07 10.38
C VAL A 66 3.62 9.56 9.10
N THR A 67 3.90 8.65 8.16
CA THR A 67 4.46 8.98 6.85
C THR A 67 3.37 8.90 5.80
N ASN A 68 3.67 9.22 4.54
CA ASN A 68 2.75 9.04 3.42
C ASN A 68 2.60 7.58 2.95
N LEU A 69 3.37 6.62 3.48
CA LEU A 69 3.34 5.22 3.07
C LEU A 69 3.04 4.24 4.21
N ARG A 70 3.40 4.61 5.44
CA ARG A 70 3.34 3.74 6.62
C ARG A 70 3.27 4.56 7.90
N ILE A 71 2.97 3.86 8.98
CA ILE A 71 3.28 4.33 10.33
C ILE A 71 4.53 3.62 10.84
N ILE A 72 5.32 4.33 11.64
CA ILE A 72 6.47 3.78 12.35
C ILE A 72 6.33 4.14 13.82
N TRP A 73 6.27 3.14 14.69
CA TRP A 73 6.37 3.37 16.13
C TRP A 73 7.74 2.90 16.62
N HIS A 74 8.37 3.66 17.52
CA HIS A 74 9.57 3.20 18.19
C HIS A 74 9.58 3.63 19.66
N SER A 75 10.15 2.80 20.53
CA SER A 75 10.37 3.14 21.93
C SER A 75 11.33 4.33 22.05
N VAL A 76 11.03 5.26 22.97
CA VAL A 76 11.92 6.40 23.25
C VAL A 76 13.15 5.94 24.04
N VAL A 77 12.99 4.92 24.89
CA VAL A 77 14.07 4.41 25.75
C VAL A 77 14.95 3.42 24.98
N LEU A 78 14.34 2.54 24.18
CA LEU A 78 15.03 1.48 23.44
C LEU A 78 14.62 1.50 21.95
N PRO A 79 15.15 2.40 21.10
CA PRO A 79 14.73 2.54 19.70
C PRO A 79 14.90 1.29 18.81
N ARG A 80 15.62 0.28 19.28
CA ARG A 80 15.70 -1.04 18.62
C ARG A 80 14.36 -1.78 18.66
N VAL A 81 13.54 -1.50 19.66
CA VAL A 81 12.16 -1.98 19.79
C VAL A 81 11.29 -1.02 19.01
N ASN A 82 10.86 -1.46 17.84
CA ASN A 82 10.09 -0.63 16.92
C ASN A 82 9.24 -1.50 15.98
N LEU A 83 8.30 -0.86 15.29
CA LEU A 83 7.48 -1.50 14.29
C LEU A 83 7.20 -0.53 13.14
N SER A 84 6.97 -1.09 11.96
CA SER A 84 6.62 -0.39 10.73
C SER A 84 5.41 -1.08 10.12
N VAL A 85 4.32 -0.35 9.91
CA VAL A 85 3.07 -0.89 9.38
C VAL A 85 2.70 -0.12 8.11
N GLY A 86 2.81 -0.78 6.96
CA GLY A 86 2.45 -0.21 5.67
C GLY A 86 0.94 -0.03 5.50
N TYR A 87 0.51 1.08 4.89
CA TYR A 87 -0.92 1.37 4.75
C TYR A 87 -1.67 0.37 3.86
N ASN A 88 -1.02 -0.28 2.90
CA ASN A 88 -1.68 -1.31 2.08
C ASN A 88 -1.99 -2.59 2.89
N CYS A 89 -1.44 -2.73 4.09
CA CYS A 89 -1.77 -3.81 5.01
C CYS A 89 -2.99 -3.50 5.88
N PHE A 90 -3.44 -2.25 5.93
CA PHE A 90 -4.54 -1.85 6.81
C PHE A 90 -5.84 -2.49 6.32
N VAL A 91 -6.57 -3.11 7.24
CA VAL A 91 -7.90 -3.68 6.99
C VAL A 91 -8.96 -2.83 7.66
N ASN A 92 -8.71 -2.45 8.92
CA ASN A 92 -9.63 -1.63 9.69
C ASN A 92 -8.87 -0.71 10.64
N THR A 93 -9.44 0.45 10.93
CA THR A 93 -8.93 1.41 11.91
C THR A 93 -10.10 1.90 12.74
N THR A 94 -10.07 1.67 14.05
CA THR A 94 -11.16 2.02 14.96
C THR A 94 -10.62 2.68 16.22
N THR A 95 -11.47 3.46 16.88
CA THR A 95 -11.19 4.00 18.21
C THR A 95 -11.98 3.17 19.21
N ARG A 96 -11.31 2.62 20.22
CA ARG A 96 -11.96 1.90 21.33
C ARG A 96 -11.26 2.26 22.64
N THR A 97 -11.92 2.02 23.76
CA THR A 97 -11.26 2.12 25.06
C THR A 97 -10.23 1.00 25.22
N ALA A 98 -9.08 1.32 25.79
CA ALA A 98 -8.04 0.36 26.17
C ALA A 98 -7.53 0.67 27.58
N ASN A 99 -6.98 -0.32 28.25
CA ASN A 99 -6.35 -0.15 29.56
C ASN A 99 -4.84 0.03 29.40
N SER A 100 -4.40 1.29 29.37
CA SER A 100 -2.99 1.66 29.30
C SER A 100 -2.36 1.61 30.69
N LYS A 101 -1.14 1.07 30.80
CA LYS A 101 -0.41 1.08 32.07
C LYS A 101 0.05 2.49 32.47
N LEU A 102 0.21 3.39 31.50
CA LEU A 102 0.58 4.79 31.75
C LEU A 102 -0.62 5.70 32.04
N ARG A 103 -1.83 5.34 31.62
CA ARG A 103 -3.02 6.20 31.65
C ARG A 103 -4.23 5.65 32.38
N GLY A 104 -4.31 4.34 32.58
CA GLY A 104 -5.55 3.64 32.93
C GLY A 104 -6.46 3.48 31.71
N GLN A 105 -7.78 3.42 31.94
CA GLN A 105 -8.77 3.38 30.86
C GLN A 105 -8.77 4.69 30.07
N THR A 106 -8.52 4.58 28.76
CA THR A 106 -8.49 5.73 27.84
C THR A 106 -8.80 5.28 26.42
N GLU A 107 -9.18 6.20 25.55
CA GLU A 107 -9.33 5.92 24.12
C GLU A 107 -7.98 5.57 23.49
N ALA A 108 -7.97 4.55 22.64
CA ALA A 108 -6.83 4.06 21.90
C ALA A 108 -7.19 3.76 20.45
N LEU A 109 -6.20 3.89 19.57
CA LEU A 109 -6.30 3.62 18.15
C LEU A 109 -6.01 2.14 17.90
N TYR A 110 -7.02 1.40 17.45
CA TYR A 110 -6.93 0.01 17.06
C TYR A 110 -6.74 -0.07 15.54
N ILE A 111 -5.64 -0.68 15.11
CA ILE A 111 -5.32 -0.90 13.70
C ILE A 111 -5.27 -2.40 13.45
N LEU A 112 -6.26 -2.91 12.73
CA LEU A 112 -6.25 -4.28 12.23
C LEU A 112 -5.58 -4.29 10.87
N THR A 113 -4.63 -5.20 10.69
CA THR A 113 -3.91 -5.39 9.44
C THR A 113 -3.98 -6.83 8.97
N LYS A 114 -3.79 -7.03 7.67
CA LYS A 114 -3.57 -8.34 7.06
C LYS A 114 -2.38 -8.25 6.12
N CYS A 115 -1.33 -8.99 6.43
CA CYS A 115 -0.11 -9.04 5.64
C CYS A 115 0.28 -10.52 5.45
N ASN A 116 0.52 -10.94 4.20
CA ASN A 116 0.91 -12.33 3.87
C ASN A 116 0.01 -13.41 4.49
N ASN A 117 -1.32 -13.18 4.49
CA ASN A 117 -2.35 -14.02 5.12
C ASN A 117 -2.31 -14.10 6.65
N THR A 118 -1.48 -13.31 7.31
CA THR A 118 -1.47 -13.19 8.77
C THR A 118 -2.14 -11.89 9.19
N ARG A 119 -2.97 -11.96 10.23
CA ARG A 119 -3.68 -10.79 10.78
C ARG A 119 -2.96 -10.28 12.03
N PHE A 120 -2.62 -9.00 12.03
CA PHE A 120 -2.06 -8.33 13.20
C PHE A 120 -2.97 -7.23 13.70
N GLU A 121 -2.99 -7.03 15.01
CA GLU A 121 -3.68 -5.94 15.68
C GLU A 121 -2.66 -5.08 16.45
N PHE A 122 -2.73 -3.78 16.24
CA PHE A 122 -1.93 -2.78 16.93
C PHE A 122 -2.84 -1.87 17.73
N ILE A 123 -2.44 -1.55 18.97
CA ILE A 123 -3.19 -0.66 19.85
C ILE A 123 -2.27 0.46 20.29
N PHE A 124 -2.56 1.69 19.85
CA PHE A 124 -1.78 2.87 20.20
C PHE A 124 -2.58 3.81 21.10
N THR A 125 -2.01 4.15 22.24
CA THR A 125 -2.61 5.07 23.21
C THR A 125 -1.86 6.38 23.24
N ASN A 126 -2.57 7.50 23.12
CA ASN A 126 -1.99 8.81 23.38
C ASN A 126 -1.88 9.03 24.89
N VAL A 127 -0.65 9.23 25.37
CA VAL A 127 -0.43 9.47 26.80
C VAL A 127 -0.92 10.87 27.23
N ILE A 128 -1.04 11.81 26.29
CA ILE A 128 -1.60 13.13 26.58
C ILE A 128 -3.15 13.08 26.46
N PRO A 129 -3.90 13.41 27.53
CA PRO A 129 -5.36 13.42 27.47
C PRO A 129 -5.91 14.46 26.49
N GLY A 130 -7.06 14.15 25.89
CA GLY A 130 -7.87 15.12 25.15
C GLY A 130 -7.29 15.56 23.80
N SER A 131 -6.26 14.87 23.30
CA SER A 131 -5.68 15.17 21.99
C SER A 131 -6.19 14.19 20.92
N PRO A 132 -7.08 14.62 20.00
CA PRO A 132 -7.60 13.78 18.92
C PRO A 132 -6.58 13.55 17.80
N ARG A 133 -5.41 14.21 17.87
CA ARG A 133 -4.43 14.30 16.79
C ARG A 133 -3.94 12.93 16.32
N LEU A 134 -3.76 11.98 17.24
CA LEU A 134 -3.36 10.61 16.91
C LEU A 134 -4.30 9.99 15.86
N PHE A 135 -5.58 10.00 16.16
CA PHE A 135 -6.61 9.39 15.33
C PHE A 135 -6.81 10.16 14.03
N ALA A 136 -6.96 11.49 14.13
CA ALA A 136 -7.22 12.35 12.97
C ALA A 136 -6.10 12.23 11.92
N SER A 137 -4.84 12.23 12.37
CA SER A 137 -3.67 12.14 11.49
C SER A 137 -3.58 10.78 10.80
N VAL A 138 -3.60 9.67 11.54
CA VAL A 138 -3.46 8.32 10.97
C VAL A 138 -4.63 7.98 10.04
N ILE A 139 -5.88 8.26 10.44
CA ILE A 139 -7.07 7.93 9.65
C ILE A 139 -7.11 8.75 8.35
N SER A 140 -6.83 10.05 8.43
CA SER A 140 -6.90 10.92 7.25
C SER A 140 -5.81 10.61 6.24
N VAL A 141 -4.59 10.35 6.70
CA VAL A 141 -3.48 9.93 5.82
C VAL A 141 -3.77 8.57 5.19
N HIS A 142 -4.30 7.61 5.94
CA HIS A 142 -4.70 6.32 5.38
C HIS A 142 -5.81 6.47 4.32
N ARG A 143 -6.80 7.34 4.54
CA ARG A 143 -7.84 7.67 3.53
C ARG A 143 -7.23 8.29 2.27
N ALA A 144 -6.27 9.21 2.42
CA ALA A 144 -5.53 9.78 1.29
C ALA A 144 -4.71 8.71 0.54
N TYR A 145 -4.11 7.76 1.27
CA TYR A 145 -3.42 6.61 0.69
C TYR A 145 -4.37 5.72 -0.13
N GLU A 146 -5.54 5.37 0.39
CA GLU A 146 -6.51 4.51 -0.30
C GLU A 146 -7.09 5.16 -1.57
N THR A 147 -7.45 6.43 -1.49
CA THR A 147 -8.06 7.18 -2.61
C THR A 147 -7.09 7.51 -3.75
N SER A 148 -5.78 7.38 -3.52
CA SER A 148 -4.72 7.70 -4.49
C SER A 148 -4.09 6.45 -5.15
N LYS A 149 -4.70 5.27 -5.02
CA LYS A 149 -4.16 4.00 -5.57
C LYS A 149 -3.78 4.04 -7.06
N MET A 150 -4.44 4.89 -7.87
CA MET A 150 -4.14 5.05 -9.30
C MET A 150 -2.72 5.53 -9.61
N TYR A 151 -2.01 6.11 -8.64
CA TYR A 151 -0.59 6.49 -8.80
C TYR A 151 0.37 5.30 -8.69
N ARG A 152 -0.06 4.18 -8.13
CA ARG A 152 0.82 3.10 -7.68
C ARG A 152 0.35 1.70 -8.05
N GLU A 153 -0.91 1.53 -8.44
CA GLU A 153 -1.47 0.24 -8.85
C GLU A 153 -1.73 0.18 -10.36
N LEU A 154 -1.33 -0.94 -10.97
CA LEU A 154 -1.70 -1.25 -12.35
C LEU A 154 -3.20 -1.53 -12.40
N LYS A 155 -3.91 -0.89 -13.35
CA LYS A 155 -5.36 -1.08 -13.54
C LYS A 155 -5.67 -1.50 -14.96
N LEU A 156 -6.50 -2.51 -15.09
CA LEU A 156 -7.11 -2.96 -16.34
C LEU A 156 -8.59 -2.58 -16.34
N ARG A 157 -9.09 -2.07 -17.47
CA ARG A 157 -10.51 -1.77 -17.69
C ARG A 157 -11.13 -0.85 -16.61
N SER A 158 -10.41 0.21 -16.25
CA SER A 158 -10.87 1.18 -15.25
C SER A 158 -11.59 2.36 -15.92
N ALA A 159 -12.33 3.14 -15.14
CA ALA A 159 -12.99 4.37 -15.61
C ALA A 159 -11.97 5.52 -15.74
N LEU A 160 -11.15 5.46 -16.79
CA LEU A 160 -10.05 6.41 -17.03
C LEU A 160 -10.42 7.56 -17.96
N ILE A 161 -11.38 7.34 -18.87
CA ILE A 161 -11.68 8.23 -19.98
C ILE A 161 -13.02 8.90 -19.76
N GLN A 162 -13.06 10.22 -19.90
CA GLN A 162 -14.28 11.02 -19.88
C GLN A 162 -14.28 11.93 -21.10
N ASN A 163 -15.35 11.88 -21.91
CA ASN A 163 -15.47 12.69 -23.13
C ASN A 163 -14.25 12.58 -24.08
N LYS A 164 -13.74 11.35 -24.28
CA LYS A 164 -12.55 11.05 -25.10
C LYS A 164 -11.24 11.73 -24.62
N GLN A 165 -11.20 12.17 -23.36
CA GLN A 165 -10.01 12.68 -22.71
C GLN A 165 -9.65 11.85 -21.48
N LEU A 166 -8.36 11.79 -21.16
CA LEU A 166 -7.88 11.13 -19.96
C LEU A 166 -8.26 11.96 -18.72
N ARG A 167 -8.90 11.32 -17.74
CA ARG A 167 -9.12 11.93 -16.42
C ARG A 167 -7.81 11.93 -15.64
N LEU A 168 -7.24 13.12 -15.48
CA LEU A 168 -5.97 13.31 -14.79
C LEU A 168 -6.11 13.14 -13.27
N LEU A 169 -5.09 12.56 -12.66
CA LEU A 169 -4.91 12.58 -11.21
C LEU A 169 -4.42 13.97 -10.75
N PRO A 170 -4.56 14.33 -9.45
CA PRO A 170 -4.24 15.68 -8.96
C PRO A 170 -2.87 16.27 -9.34
N LYS A 171 -1.81 15.44 -9.36
CA LYS A 171 -0.44 15.80 -9.71
C LYS A 171 0.00 15.24 -11.07
N GLU A 172 -0.95 14.77 -11.88
CA GLU A 172 -0.67 14.17 -13.18
C GLU A 172 -0.69 15.21 -14.29
N GLN A 173 0.34 15.21 -15.11
CA GLN A 173 0.48 16.06 -16.30
C GLN A 173 0.77 15.20 -17.53
N VAL A 174 0.04 15.46 -18.62
CA VAL A 174 0.26 14.76 -19.89
C VAL A 174 1.43 15.39 -20.63
N TYR A 175 2.43 14.59 -20.96
CA TYR A 175 3.57 14.99 -21.79
C TYR A 175 3.26 14.75 -23.27
N ASN A 176 2.66 13.61 -23.58
CA ASN A 176 2.44 13.20 -24.96
C ASN A 176 1.12 12.43 -25.12
N LYS A 177 0.50 12.59 -26.28
CA LYS A 177 -0.70 11.88 -26.71
C LYS A 177 -0.48 11.33 -28.11
N ILE A 178 -0.49 10.01 -28.23
CA ILE A 178 -0.20 9.30 -29.46
C ILE A 178 -1.44 8.54 -29.90
N ASN A 179 -2.00 8.95 -31.04
CA ASN A 179 -3.08 8.23 -31.69
C ASN A 179 -2.53 7.10 -32.55
N GLY A 180 -3.35 6.09 -32.81
CA GLY A 180 -3.02 5.02 -33.75
C GLY A 180 -2.14 3.92 -33.15
N VAL A 181 -2.13 3.79 -31.83
CA VAL A 181 -1.33 2.79 -31.12
C VAL A 181 -2.11 1.50 -30.99
N TRP A 182 -1.57 0.43 -31.56
CA TRP A 182 -2.18 -0.90 -31.53
C TRP A 182 -1.75 -1.65 -30.29
N ASN A 183 -2.71 -2.15 -29.51
CA ASN A 183 -2.45 -3.11 -28.46
C ASN A 183 -2.38 -4.53 -29.04
N LEU A 184 -1.33 -5.28 -28.68
CA LEU A 184 -1.02 -6.61 -29.21
C LEU A 184 -1.40 -7.77 -28.26
N SER A 185 -2.17 -7.53 -27.20
CA SER A 185 -2.56 -8.59 -26.26
C SER A 185 -3.74 -9.45 -26.75
N SER A 186 -4.33 -9.11 -27.90
CA SER A 186 -5.47 -9.82 -28.52
C SER A 186 -5.18 -10.21 -29.97
N ASP A 187 -5.76 -11.33 -30.43
CA ASP A 187 -5.50 -11.91 -31.76
C ASP A 187 -5.78 -10.97 -32.95
N GLN A 188 -6.72 -10.03 -32.82
CA GLN A 188 -7.07 -9.08 -33.88
C GLN A 188 -6.41 -7.69 -33.73
N GLY A 189 -5.67 -7.46 -32.63
CA GLY A 189 -5.13 -6.14 -32.27
C GLY A 189 -6.23 -5.10 -32.03
N ASN A 190 -6.04 -4.20 -31.06
CA ASN A 190 -6.99 -3.11 -30.84
C ASN A 190 -6.33 -1.76 -31.13
N LEU A 191 -6.93 -0.96 -32.02
CA LEU A 191 -6.48 0.39 -32.30
C LEU A 191 -6.93 1.35 -31.19
N GLY A 192 -5.99 2.10 -30.66
CA GLY A 192 -6.25 2.99 -29.53
C GLY A 192 -5.40 4.24 -29.51
N THR A 193 -5.50 4.92 -28.38
CA THR A 193 -4.78 6.14 -28.06
C THR A 193 -3.94 5.90 -26.81
N PHE A 194 -2.71 6.40 -26.85
CA PHE A 194 -1.70 6.24 -25.82
C PHE A 194 -1.40 7.61 -25.20
N PHE A 195 -1.37 7.68 -23.88
CA PHE A 195 -1.06 8.87 -23.10
C PHE A 195 0.18 8.58 -22.25
N ILE A 196 1.14 9.50 -22.32
CA ILE A 196 2.36 9.47 -21.52
C ILE A 196 2.27 10.62 -20.54
N THR A 197 2.33 10.32 -19.23
CA THR A 197 2.28 11.32 -18.17
C THR A 197 3.54 11.27 -17.32
N ASN A 198 3.66 12.15 -16.32
CA ASN A 198 4.74 12.09 -15.32
C ASN A 198 4.62 10.93 -14.33
N VAL A 199 3.46 10.29 -14.18
CA VAL A 199 3.24 9.26 -13.15
C VAL A 199 2.90 7.88 -13.70
N ARG A 200 2.33 7.82 -14.91
CA ARG A 200 1.89 6.57 -15.52
C ARG A 200 1.79 6.67 -17.03
N VAL A 201 1.66 5.51 -17.65
CA VAL A 201 1.34 5.36 -19.06
C VAL A 201 -0.07 4.79 -19.18
N VAL A 202 -0.89 5.35 -20.06
CA VAL A 202 -2.27 4.91 -20.26
C VAL A 202 -2.52 4.60 -21.73
N TRP A 203 -3.18 3.49 -22.00
CA TRP A 203 -3.70 3.18 -23.33
C TRP A 203 -5.18 2.84 -23.22
N HIS A 204 -6.00 3.30 -24.18
CA HIS A 204 -7.37 2.85 -24.33
C HIS A 204 -7.70 2.60 -25.81
N ALA A 205 -8.57 1.63 -26.07
CA ALA A 205 -9.10 1.42 -27.42
C ALA A 205 -10.05 2.55 -27.82
N ASN A 206 -10.05 2.90 -29.12
CA ASN A 206 -10.88 4.00 -29.63
C ASN A 206 -12.35 3.62 -29.77
N MET A 207 -12.61 2.34 -30.12
CA MET A 207 -13.96 1.79 -30.32
C MET A 207 -14.65 1.44 -29.00
N ASN A 208 -13.86 1.11 -27.97
CA ASN A 208 -14.36 0.75 -26.65
C ASN A 208 -13.43 1.31 -25.58
N ASP A 209 -13.77 2.48 -25.05
CA ASP A 209 -12.93 3.17 -24.07
C ASP A 209 -12.81 2.40 -22.75
N SER A 210 -13.71 1.46 -22.45
CA SER A 210 -13.61 0.55 -21.30
C SER A 210 -12.52 -0.51 -21.47
N PHE A 211 -12.06 -0.75 -22.70
CA PHE A 211 -10.88 -1.57 -22.94
C PHE A 211 -9.62 -0.69 -22.87
N ASN A 212 -9.09 -0.58 -21.66
CA ASN A 212 -7.95 0.27 -21.35
C ASN A 212 -7.00 -0.37 -20.33
N VAL A 213 -5.79 0.19 -20.26
CA VAL A 213 -4.78 -0.16 -19.27
C VAL A 213 -4.09 1.11 -18.77
N SER A 214 -3.88 1.18 -17.46
CA SER A 214 -3.09 2.21 -16.79
C SER A 214 -1.93 1.56 -16.06
N ILE A 215 -0.71 1.95 -16.42
CA ILE A 215 0.54 1.37 -15.93
C ILE A 215 1.35 2.48 -15.24
N PRO A 216 1.30 2.58 -13.91
CA PRO A 216 2.17 3.50 -13.18
C PRO A 216 3.64 3.19 -13.39
N TYR A 217 4.50 4.21 -13.42
CA TYR A 217 5.95 4.01 -13.53
C TYR A 217 6.49 3.14 -12.40
N LEU A 218 5.92 3.25 -11.20
CA LEU A 218 6.26 2.39 -10.06
C LEU A 218 6.12 0.89 -10.39
N GLN A 219 5.16 0.53 -11.24
CA GLN A 219 4.86 -0.85 -11.60
C GLN A 219 5.63 -1.34 -12.82
N ILE A 220 6.38 -0.47 -13.51
CA ILE A 220 7.14 -0.84 -14.69
C ILE A 220 8.47 -1.46 -14.24
N ARG A 221 8.73 -2.67 -14.73
CA ARG A 221 10.00 -3.37 -14.51
C ARG A 221 10.96 -3.12 -15.67
N SER A 222 10.47 -3.20 -16.90
CA SER A 222 11.29 -2.92 -18.08
C SER A 222 10.47 -2.39 -19.26
N ILE A 223 11.10 -1.54 -20.07
CA ILE A 223 10.53 -0.99 -21.31
C ILE A 223 11.53 -1.29 -22.42
N LYS A 224 11.13 -2.12 -23.39
CA LYS A 224 12.01 -2.59 -24.47
C LYS A 224 11.28 -2.56 -25.80
N ILE A 225 12.02 -2.46 -26.89
CA ILE A 225 11.50 -2.77 -28.22
C ILE A 225 11.83 -4.23 -28.51
N ARG A 226 10.85 -5.01 -28.96
CA ARG A 226 11.01 -6.41 -29.34
C ARG A 226 10.29 -6.71 -30.65
N ASP A 227 10.77 -7.73 -31.36
CA ASP A 227 10.05 -8.30 -32.49
C ASP A 227 8.73 -8.95 -32.04
N SER A 228 7.70 -8.76 -32.85
CA SER A 228 6.39 -9.41 -32.72
C SER A 228 5.95 -9.96 -34.08
N LYS A 229 4.86 -10.75 -34.09
CA LYS A 229 4.23 -11.22 -35.33
C LYS A 229 3.81 -10.07 -36.27
N PHE A 230 3.67 -8.85 -35.75
CA PHE A 230 3.20 -7.68 -36.49
C PHE A 230 4.29 -6.63 -36.75
N GLY A 231 5.56 -6.99 -36.55
CA GLY A 231 6.72 -6.10 -36.62
C GLY A 231 7.24 -5.69 -35.24
N LEU A 232 8.11 -4.68 -35.19
CA LEU A 232 8.65 -4.15 -33.93
C LEU A 232 7.54 -3.57 -33.06
N ALA A 233 7.62 -3.82 -31.76
CA ALA A 233 6.65 -3.35 -30.78
C ALA A 233 7.33 -2.86 -29.49
N LEU A 234 6.72 -1.86 -28.87
CA LEU A 234 7.03 -1.45 -27.50
C LEU A 234 6.48 -2.50 -26.54
N VAL A 235 7.35 -3.08 -25.73
CA VAL A 235 6.99 -4.06 -24.71
C VAL A 235 7.25 -3.45 -23.34
N ILE A 236 6.19 -3.33 -22.55
CA ILE A 236 6.23 -2.90 -21.15
C ILE A 236 5.98 -4.14 -20.28
N GLU A 237 6.97 -4.50 -19.47
CA GLU A 237 6.87 -5.58 -18.49
C GLU A 237 6.58 -4.97 -17.12
N SER A 238 5.55 -5.46 -16.43
CA SER A 238 5.23 -5.03 -15.07
C SER A 238 6.01 -5.80 -14.01
N SER A 239 6.03 -5.24 -12.80
CA SER A 239 6.52 -5.87 -11.57
C SER A 239 5.89 -7.25 -11.36
N GLN A 240 6.67 -8.17 -10.79
CA GLN A 240 6.19 -9.52 -10.46
C GLN A 240 5.18 -9.47 -9.32
N ALA A 241 5.31 -8.50 -8.41
CA ALA A 241 4.37 -8.29 -7.32
C ALA A 241 2.94 -7.95 -7.81
N THR A 242 2.78 -7.47 -9.05
CA THR A 242 1.48 -7.22 -9.67
C THR A 242 1.11 -8.22 -10.76
N GLY A 243 1.76 -9.38 -10.81
CA GLY A 243 1.43 -10.47 -11.73
C GLY A 243 2.27 -10.54 -13.00
N GLY A 244 3.26 -9.66 -13.18
CA GLY A 244 4.26 -9.79 -14.24
C GLY A 244 3.69 -9.69 -15.66
N TYR A 245 2.76 -8.77 -15.91
CA TYR A 245 2.14 -8.55 -17.21
C TYR A 245 3.18 -8.15 -18.26
N VAL A 246 3.00 -8.68 -19.48
CA VAL A 246 3.78 -8.31 -20.66
C VAL A 246 2.84 -7.64 -21.66
N LEU A 247 2.96 -6.33 -21.80
CA LEU A 247 2.06 -5.50 -22.60
C LEU A 247 2.78 -5.01 -23.86
N GLY A 248 2.30 -5.45 -25.03
CA GLY A 248 2.87 -5.10 -26.33
C GLY A 248 2.05 -4.03 -27.05
N PHE A 249 2.72 -3.00 -27.56
CA PHE A 249 2.13 -1.90 -28.31
C PHE A 249 2.88 -1.67 -29.62
N LYS A 250 2.19 -1.76 -30.75
CA LYS A 250 2.74 -1.40 -32.06
C LYS A 250 2.43 0.07 -32.36
N ILE A 251 3.45 0.78 -32.84
CA ILE A 251 3.39 2.20 -33.20
C ILE A 251 4.10 2.37 -34.53
N ASP A 252 3.43 3.02 -35.49
CA ASP A 252 3.98 3.34 -36.80
C ASP A 252 4.16 4.86 -36.95
N PRO A 253 5.23 5.33 -37.63
CA PRO A 253 6.35 4.54 -38.14
C PRO A 253 7.37 4.19 -37.03
N VAL A 254 8.37 3.36 -37.35
CA VAL A 254 9.33 2.82 -36.36
C VAL A 254 10.14 3.93 -35.68
N GLU A 255 10.42 5.03 -36.36
CA GLU A 255 11.14 6.17 -35.77
C GLU A 255 10.37 6.76 -34.58
N LYS A 256 9.04 6.82 -34.69
CA LYS A 256 8.15 7.28 -33.63
C LYS A 256 8.08 6.28 -32.47
N LEU A 257 8.13 4.99 -32.77
CA LEU A 257 8.23 3.94 -31.76
C LEU A 257 9.51 4.11 -30.91
N GLU A 258 10.64 4.36 -31.56
CA GLU A 258 11.92 4.58 -30.87
C GLU A 258 11.92 5.86 -30.02
N GLU A 259 11.35 6.94 -30.53
CA GLU A 259 11.20 8.20 -29.80
C GLU A 259 10.37 8.01 -28.52
N ILE A 260 9.20 7.39 -28.65
CA ILE A 260 8.30 7.10 -27.53
C ILE A 260 8.97 6.17 -26.52
N ALA A 261 9.67 5.12 -26.97
CA ALA A 261 10.39 4.22 -26.08
C ALA A 261 11.47 4.97 -25.26
N LYS A 262 12.19 5.91 -25.89
CA LYS A 262 13.18 6.77 -25.21
C LYS A 262 12.53 7.74 -24.23
N GLU A 263 11.40 8.35 -24.61
CA GLU A 263 10.63 9.26 -23.75
C GLU A 263 10.16 8.56 -22.47
N ILE A 264 9.47 7.41 -22.61
CA ILE A 264 8.95 6.64 -21.46
C ILE A 264 10.10 6.16 -20.58
N ASN A 265 11.20 5.67 -21.16
CA ASN A 265 12.38 5.27 -20.37
C ASN A 265 12.99 6.42 -19.59
N SER A 266 13.02 7.63 -20.16
CA SER A 266 13.56 8.82 -19.51
C SER A 266 12.66 9.25 -18.34
N LEU A 267 11.35 9.31 -18.56
CA LEU A 267 10.37 9.61 -17.51
C LEU A 267 10.39 8.55 -16.39
N HIS A 268 10.46 7.27 -16.74
CA HIS A 268 10.56 6.18 -15.77
C HIS A 268 11.82 6.31 -14.87
N LYS A 269 12.97 6.68 -15.45
CA LYS A 269 14.20 6.94 -14.69
C LYS A 269 14.06 8.14 -13.76
N VAL A 270 13.51 9.25 -14.25
CA VAL A 270 13.28 10.46 -13.44
C VAL A 270 12.31 10.16 -12.28
N PHE A 271 11.20 9.48 -12.56
CA PHE A 271 10.23 9.06 -11.55
C PHE A 271 10.88 8.18 -10.48
N SER A 272 11.76 7.25 -10.87
CA SER A 272 12.40 6.30 -9.96
C SER A 272 13.34 6.94 -8.94
N VAL A 273 13.83 8.16 -9.19
CA VAL A 273 14.70 8.90 -8.26
C VAL A 273 13.91 9.50 -7.09
N SER A 274 12.71 10.01 -7.37
CA SER A 274 11.82 10.61 -6.37
C SER A 274 10.36 10.33 -6.74
N PRO A 275 9.84 9.13 -6.39
CA PRO A 275 8.50 8.71 -6.80
C PRO A 275 7.40 9.62 -6.26
N ILE A 276 6.39 9.84 -7.08
CA ILE A 276 5.15 10.48 -6.67
C ILE A 276 4.15 9.39 -6.32
N PHE A 277 3.92 9.16 -5.02
CA PHE A 277 2.97 8.13 -4.55
C PHE A 277 1.50 8.59 -4.54
N GLY A 278 1.26 9.89 -4.75
CA GLY A 278 -0.09 10.45 -4.87
C GLY A 278 -0.82 10.73 -3.55
N VAL A 279 -0.16 10.47 -2.42
CA VAL A 279 -0.72 10.70 -1.09
C VAL A 279 -0.50 12.17 -0.73
N ASP A 280 -1.58 12.93 -0.83
CA ASP A 280 -1.61 14.34 -0.49
C ASP A 280 -2.29 14.52 0.86
N TYR A 281 -1.56 15.09 1.80
CA TYR A 281 -2.09 15.48 3.10
C TYR A 281 -1.39 16.75 3.54
N GLU A 282 -2.19 17.79 3.75
CA GLU A 282 -1.79 19.00 4.47
C GLU A 282 -2.46 18.93 5.84
N MET A 283 -1.70 19.20 6.91
CA MET A 283 -2.30 19.27 8.25
C MET A 283 -3.32 20.40 8.26
N GLU A 284 -4.60 20.06 8.40
CA GLU A 284 -5.65 21.05 8.63
C GLU A 284 -5.41 21.77 9.96
N GLU A 285 -5.47 23.12 9.99
CA GLU A 285 -5.33 23.91 11.22
C GLU A 285 -6.42 23.60 12.26
N LYS A 286 -7.54 23.01 11.82
CA LYS A 286 -8.60 22.46 12.66
C LYS A 286 -8.82 21.00 12.29
N PRO A 287 -8.49 20.03 13.15
CA PRO A 287 -8.81 18.64 12.90
C PRO A 287 -10.33 18.46 12.75
N GLN A 288 -10.78 17.70 11.75
CA GLN A 288 -12.15 17.22 11.68
C GLN A 288 -12.52 16.48 12.98
N GLN A 289 -13.79 16.54 13.39
CA GLN A 289 -14.23 15.87 14.60
C GLN A 289 -14.02 14.36 14.44
N LEU A 290 -13.57 13.70 15.50
CA LEU A 290 -13.27 12.26 15.50
C LEU A 290 -14.44 11.43 14.97
N GLU A 291 -15.65 11.82 15.37
CA GLU A 291 -16.93 11.20 15.02
C GLU A 291 -17.19 11.17 13.50
N ASP A 292 -16.68 12.14 12.73
CA ASP A 292 -16.80 12.18 11.26
C ASP A 292 -15.79 11.26 10.55
N LEU A 293 -14.74 10.84 11.27
CA LEU A 293 -13.65 10.02 10.78
C LEU A 293 -13.77 8.56 11.19
N THR A 294 -14.47 8.28 12.29
CA THR A 294 -14.67 6.95 12.86
C THR A 294 -16.03 6.36 12.45
N VAL A 295 -16.14 5.03 12.51
CA VAL A 295 -17.42 4.33 12.40
C VAL A 295 -17.72 3.75 13.77
N GLU A 296 -18.87 4.10 14.36
CA GLU A 296 -19.33 3.47 15.61
C GLU A 296 -19.47 1.95 15.42
N GLN A 297 -18.80 1.17 16.27
CA GLN A 297 -18.91 -0.29 16.27
C GLN A 297 -19.10 -0.82 17.68
N ILE A 298 -19.78 -1.96 17.75
CA ILE A 298 -20.17 -2.68 18.97
C ILE A 298 -18.91 -3.02 19.78
N GLU A 299 -18.96 -2.73 21.08
CA GLU A 299 -17.93 -3.08 22.06
C GLU A 299 -17.77 -4.60 22.12
N GLU A 300 -16.73 -5.13 21.48
CA GLU A 300 -16.18 -6.43 21.85
C GLU A 300 -15.07 -6.16 22.88
N ASP A 301 -15.33 -6.54 24.13
CA ASP A 301 -14.36 -6.54 25.22
C ASP A 301 -13.20 -7.49 24.84
N VAL A 302 -12.13 -6.92 24.28
CA VAL A 302 -10.88 -7.66 24.06
C VAL A 302 -10.06 -7.55 25.33
N GLU A 303 -10.02 -8.62 26.13
CA GLU A 303 -9.09 -8.73 27.25
C GLU A 303 -7.65 -8.70 26.70
N ILE A 304 -6.86 -7.70 27.11
CA ILE A 304 -5.45 -7.60 26.77
C ILE A 304 -4.69 -8.55 27.71
N GLU A 305 -4.46 -9.79 27.27
CA GLU A 305 -3.61 -10.73 28.00
C GLU A 305 -2.16 -10.23 28.01
N ALA A 306 -1.60 -10.06 29.21
CA ALA A 306 -0.19 -9.76 29.40
C ALA A 306 0.64 -11.03 29.18
N ASN A 307 1.14 -11.24 27.96
CA ASN A 307 2.00 -12.39 27.66
C ASN A 307 3.47 -12.14 28.00
N GLU A 308 4.14 -13.18 28.48
CA GLU A 308 5.60 -13.27 28.66
C GLU A 308 6.35 -13.08 27.30
N PRO A 309 7.64 -12.69 27.30
CA PRO A 309 8.33 -12.31 26.06
C PRO A 309 8.54 -13.51 25.12
N THR A 310 7.61 -13.70 24.20
CA THR A 310 7.78 -14.45 22.95
C THR A 310 8.27 -13.53 21.83
N ASP A 311 8.68 -14.11 20.68
CA ASP A 311 9.08 -13.37 19.47
C ASP A 311 8.16 -12.17 19.20
N ALA A 312 8.74 -11.00 18.92
CA ALA A 312 8.04 -9.70 18.92
C ALA A 312 6.75 -9.66 18.10
N PHE A 313 6.65 -10.41 16.99
CA PHE A 313 5.46 -10.42 16.14
C PHE A 313 4.27 -11.23 16.71
N VAL A 314 4.52 -12.20 17.60
CA VAL A 314 3.48 -13.07 18.17
C VAL A 314 2.53 -12.28 19.08
N ALA A 315 3.07 -11.28 19.79
CA ALA A 315 2.29 -10.41 20.67
C ALA A 315 1.20 -9.61 19.94
N TYR A 316 1.31 -9.45 18.62
CA TYR A 316 0.39 -8.65 17.81
C TYR A 316 -0.62 -9.48 17.02
N PHE A 317 -0.73 -10.79 17.20
CA PHE A 317 -1.74 -11.55 16.45
C PHE A 317 -3.16 -11.13 16.82
N ALA A 318 -3.98 -10.90 15.81
CA ALA A 318 -5.40 -10.56 15.99
C ALA A 318 -6.22 -11.79 16.42
N ASP A 319 -5.88 -12.98 15.91
CA ASP A 319 -6.61 -14.24 16.14
C ASP A 319 -5.94 -15.11 17.24
N GLY A 320 -5.15 -14.50 18.14
CA GLY A 320 -4.34 -15.22 19.14
C GLY A 320 -3.24 -16.08 18.49
N ASN A 321 -3.00 -17.29 18.98
CA ASN A 321 -1.93 -18.17 18.47
C ASN A 321 -2.18 -18.78 17.06
N LYS A 322 -3.07 -18.21 16.24
CA LYS A 322 -3.38 -18.66 14.87
C LYS A 322 -2.61 -17.84 13.83
N GLN A 323 -1.66 -18.49 13.16
CA GLN A 323 -0.83 -17.84 12.12
C GLN A 323 -1.40 -17.94 10.71
N GLN A 324 -2.16 -19.00 10.41
CA GLN A 324 -2.60 -19.34 9.06
C GLN A 324 -4.03 -19.89 9.05
N ASP A 325 -4.81 -19.44 8.08
CA ASP A 325 -6.10 -20.03 7.74
C ASP A 325 -5.92 -21.37 7.01
N ARG A 326 -6.70 -22.38 7.40
CA ARG A 326 -6.76 -23.65 6.69
C ARG A 326 -7.56 -23.49 5.38
N GLU A 327 -7.42 -24.48 4.51
CA GLU A 327 -8.08 -24.48 3.20
C GLU A 327 -9.61 -24.34 3.33
N PRO A 328 -10.25 -23.48 2.52
CA PRO A 328 -11.71 -23.38 2.48
C PRO A 328 -12.32 -24.60 1.80
N VAL A 329 -13.28 -25.25 2.46
CA VAL A 329 -14.02 -26.43 1.97
C VAL A 329 -15.52 -26.16 1.99
N PHE A 330 -16.27 -26.83 1.12
CA PHE A 330 -17.73 -26.75 1.14
C PHE A 330 -18.29 -27.56 2.31
N SER A 331 -19.12 -26.94 3.15
CA SER A 331 -19.90 -27.63 4.18
C SER A 331 -21.29 -27.93 3.64
N GLU A 332 -21.63 -29.22 3.52
CA GLU A 332 -22.97 -29.66 3.16
C GLU A 332 -24.00 -29.30 4.25
N GLU A 333 -23.59 -29.30 5.52
CA GLU A 333 -24.46 -28.99 6.68
C GLU A 333 -24.93 -27.54 6.66
N LEU A 334 -24.08 -26.60 6.25
CA LEU A 334 -24.39 -25.16 6.23
C LEU A 334 -24.73 -24.63 4.84
N GLY A 335 -24.40 -25.37 3.77
CA GLY A 335 -24.50 -24.89 2.40
C GLY A 335 -23.53 -23.74 2.08
N LEU A 336 -22.45 -23.61 2.84
CA LEU A 336 -21.47 -22.51 2.76
C LEU A 336 -20.04 -23.04 2.60
N ALA A 337 -19.16 -22.19 2.07
CA ALA A 337 -17.72 -22.42 2.17
C ALA A 337 -17.25 -22.07 3.58
N ILE A 338 -16.58 -23.00 4.26
CA ILE A 338 -16.04 -22.84 5.61
C ILE A 338 -14.55 -23.15 5.62
N GLU A 339 -13.82 -22.63 6.61
CA GLU A 339 -12.45 -23.10 6.88
C GLU A 339 -12.50 -24.58 7.30
N LYS A 340 -11.62 -25.43 6.73
CA LYS A 340 -11.52 -26.85 7.11
C LYS A 340 -11.38 -27.01 8.61
N LEU A 341 -12.24 -27.84 9.22
CA LEU A 341 -12.23 -28.10 10.67
C LEU A 341 -10.92 -28.75 11.15
N LYS A 342 -10.63 -28.63 12.45
CA LYS A 342 -9.47 -29.31 13.06
C LYS A 342 -9.84 -30.78 13.20
N ASP A 343 -8.85 -31.66 13.11
CA ASP A 343 -9.10 -33.08 13.32
C ASP A 343 -9.75 -33.31 14.69
N GLY A 344 -10.84 -34.08 14.70
CA GLY A 344 -11.62 -34.37 15.91
C GLY A 344 -12.71 -33.36 16.26
N PHE A 345 -12.86 -32.25 15.51
CA PHE A 345 -13.95 -31.29 15.71
C PHE A 345 -15.07 -31.47 14.68
N THR A 346 -16.31 -31.22 15.10
CA THR A 346 -17.51 -31.16 14.24
C THR A 346 -18.14 -29.78 14.33
N LEU A 347 -18.95 -29.38 13.33
CA LEU A 347 -19.63 -28.08 13.35
C LEU A 347 -20.56 -27.96 14.56
N GLN A 348 -21.37 -28.98 14.81
CA GLN A 348 -22.25 -29.02 15.97
C GLN A 348 -21.47 -28.91 17.29
N GLY A 349 -20.36 -29.64 17.43
CA GLY A 349 -19.54 -29.61 18.63
C GLY A 349 -18.80 -28.28 18.86
N LEU A 350 -18.58 -27.49 17.80
CA LEU A 350 -18.06 -26.13 17.91
C LEU A 350 -19.15 -25.10 18.23
N TRP A 351 -20.41 -25.39 17.88
CA TRP A 351 -21.54 -24.50 18.10
C TRP A 351 -22.14 -24.63 19.51
N GLU A 352 -22.17 -25.85 20.04
CA GLU A 352 -22.70 -26.13 21.37
C GLU A 352 -21.72 -25.67 22.46
N VAL A 353 -22.20 -24.81 23.37
CA VAL A 353 -21.47 -24.47 24.59
C VAL A 353 -21.69 -25.61 25.59
N MET A 354 -20.65 -26.37 25.94
CA MET A 354 -20.71 -27.27 27.09
C MET A 354 -20.84 -26.41 28.35
N GLY A 355 -22.05 -26.37 28.91
CA GLY A 355 -22.37 -25.69 30.17
C GLY A 355 -21.80 -26.39 31.40
#